data_AF-A0A7Y5LAR2-F1
#
_entry.id   AF-A0A7Y5LAR2-F1
#
_cell.length_a   1.000
_cell.length_b   1.000
_cell.length_c   1.000
_cell.angle_alpha   90.00
_cell.angle_beta   90.00
_cell.angle_gamma   90.00
#
_symmetry.space_group_name_H-M   'P 1'
#
loop_
_entity.id
_entity.type
_entity.pdbx_description
1 polymer ?
#
loop_
_entity_poly.entity_id
_entity_poly.type
_entity_poly.pdbx_seq_one_letter_code
_entity_poly.pdbx_strand_id
1 'polypeptide(L)'
;MLVEENAVEPARLAGYPHPQAHLLDELRWLNRLIAAQVLRLRRVNFYDGVKDFRGFFVAEEEIDALLAAGIFENNGHLDHDRGASQTELLLAQADAIRREIDARIAATRDTNVVLPLARLSQDFGLSDFETQALTICLAPQIEARYEKLYAYLQDNLARKYPGVELILNLLAGDAEERLSLLPAFDSASPLLRYGLLEFTEQSTGASAAQHFLRVDPRIVQFALGNRSSDRRLRSYLRFMRPLSWKAVVIRKELQQQLQTLFQTMLREPAMLRPSLFLHGRAGVGKKTVARALCSEMGIALAVVDVRKLLRQP
;
A
#
# COMPACT_ATOMS: atom_id res chain seq x y z
N MET A 1 6.78 -16.15 52.58
CA MET A 1 5.75 -16.59 51.61
C MET A 1 5.36 -15.35 50.83
N LEU A 2 6.20 -14.96 49.87
CA LEU A 2 6.02 -13.81 49.00
C LEU A 2 5.44 -14.37 47.70
N VAL A 3 4.23 -13.92 47.35
CA VAL A 3 3.56 -14.27 46.11
C VAL A 3 4.15 -13.38 45.04
N GLU A 4 4.88 -13.98 44.11
CA GLU A 4 5.44 -13.31 42.93
C GLU A 4 4.32 -12.72 42.07
N GLU A 5 4.43 -11.42 41.82
CA GLU A 5 3.75 -10.71 40.75
C GLU A 5 4.12 -11.34 39.41
N ASN A 6 3.21 -12.14 38.85
CA ASN A 6 3.27 -12.53 37.45
C ASN A 6 2.94 -11.30 36.59
N ALA A 7 3.98 -10.53 36.26
CA ALA A 7 3.96 -9.59 35.15
C ALA A 7 3.68 -10.39 33.86
N VAL A 8 2.51 -10.17 33.28
CA VAL A 8 2.13 -10.73 31.98
C VAL A 8 3.04 -10.12 30.92
N GLU A 9 4.06 -10.87 30.49
CA GLU A 9 4.83 -10.55 29.29
C GLU A 9 3.86 -10.36 28.12
N PRO A 10 4.02 -9.32 27.27
CA PRO A 10 3.21 -9.19 26.07
C PRO A 10 3.47 -10.43 25.21
N ALA A 11 2.46 -11.29 25.08
CA ALA A 11 2.54 -12.48 24.25
C ALA A 11 3.14 -12.09 22.89
N ARG A 12 4.31 -12.63 22.56
CA ARG A 12 4.97 -12.36 21.27
C ARG A 12 4.00 -12.77 20.17
N LEU A 13 3.38 -11.79 19.55
CA LEU A 13 2.40 -12.02 18.50
C LEU A 13 3.07 -12.79 17.36
N ALA A 14 2.44 -13.88 16.94
CA ALA A 14 2.95 -14.68 15.84
C ALA A 14 2.94 -13.85 14.54
N GLY A 15 4.00 -14.01 13.74
CA GLY A 15 4.07 -13.45 12.40
C GLY A 15 2.91 -13.92 11.51
N TYR A 16 2.72 -13.26 10.38
CA TYR A 16 1.64 -13.58 9.47
C TYR A 16 1.90 -14.91 8.74
N PRO A 17 0.95 -15.87 8.79
CA PRO A 17 1.13 -17.16 8.12
C PRO A 17 1.00 -17.05 6.59
N HIS A 18 0.25 -16.07 6.09
CA HIS A 18 0.06 -15.84 4.66
C HIS A 18 -0.30 -14.35 4.38
N PRO A 19 -0.07 -13.86 3.15
CA PRO A 19 -0.30 -12.46 2.78
C PRO A 19 -1.72 -11.93 3.03
N GLN A 20 -2.74 -12.78 2.88
CA GLN A 20 -4.14 -12.38 3.02
C GLN A 20 -4.49 -12.02 4.47
N ALA A 21 -3.87 -12.68 5.46
CA ALA A 21 -4.09 -12.36 6.87
C ALA A 21 -3.63 -10.94 7.21
N HIS A 22 -2.52 -10.50 6.61
CA HIS A 22 -2.04 -9.13 6.75
C HIS A 22 -3.02 -8.12 6.13
N LEU A 23 -3.54 -8.42 4.94
CA LEU A 23 -4.51 -7.55 4.29
C LEU A 23 -5.83 -7.44 5.08
N LEU A 24 -6.28 -8.54 5.69
CA LEU A 24 -7.47 -8.53 6.54
C LEU A 24 -7.29 -7.68 7.80
N ASP A 25 -6.12 -7.72 8.45
CA ASP A 25 -5.84 -6.88 9.61
C ASP A 25 -5.77 -5.38 9.22
N GLU A 26 -5.19 -5.05 8.06
CA GLU A 26 -5.20 -3.69 7.51
C GLU A 26 -6.64 -3.19 7.25
N LEU A 27 -7.55 -4.04 6.74
CA LEU A 27 -8.96 -3.69 6.58
C LEU A 27 -9.69 -3.56 7.93
N ARG A 28 -9.32 -4.38 8.93
CA ARG A 28 -9.86 -4.30 10.30
C ARG A 28 -9.50 -2.96 10.95
N TRP A 29 -8.26 -2.52 10.79
CA TRP A 29 -7.81 -1.20 11.23
C TRP A 29 -8.62 -0.08 10.55
N LEU A 30 -8.75 -0.15 9.22
CA LEU A 30 -9.50 0.83 8.44
C LEU A 30 -10.97 0.93 8.86
N ASN A 31 -11.62 -0.19 9.17
CA ASN A 31 -13.01 -0.21 9.63
C ASN A 31 -13.21 0.60 10.92
N ARG A 32 -12.26 0.55 11.86
CA ARG A 32 -12.33 1.34 13.10
C ARG A 32 -12.19 2.84 12.83
N LEU A 33 -11.30 3.23 11.91
CA LEU A 33 -11.16 4.63 11.48
C LEU A 33 -12.42 5.14 10.78
N ILE A 34 -12.98 4.37 9.85
CA ILE A 34 -14.23 4.72 9.16
C ILE A 34 -15.37 4.87 10.16
N ALA A 35 -15.54 3.92 11.07
CA ALA A 35 -16.59 3.99 12.09
C ALA A 35 -16.45 5.24 12.97
N ALA A 36 -15.23 5.59 13.40
CA ALA A 36 -14.97 6.81 14.16
C ALA A 36 -15.33 8.07 13.36
N GLN A 37 -14.99 8.12 12.06
CA GLN A 37 -15.34 9.25 11.20
C GLN A 37 -16.84 9.35 10.91
N VAL A 38 -17.55 8.24 10.74
CA VAL A 38 -19.01 8.25 10.61
C VAL A 38 -19.66 8.87 11.86
N LEU A 39 -19.21 8.51 13.06
CA LEU A 39 -19.71 9.10 14.30
C LEU A 39 -19.40 10.61 14.41
N ARG A 40 -18.20 11.02 14.00
CA ARG A 40 -17.82 12.45 13.94
C ARG A 40 -18.72 13.21 12.96
N LEU A 41 -18.93 12.66 11.76
CA LEU A 41 -19.75 13.28 10.72
C LEU A 41 -21.20 13.46 11.19
N ARG A 42 -21.79 12.44 11.83
CA ARG A 42 -23.16 12.51 12.37
C ARG A 42 -23.35 13.59 13.43
N ARG A 43 -22.30 13.93 14.17
CA ARG A 43 -22.34 15.02 15.17
C ARG A 43 -22.33 16.40 14.54
N VAL A 44 -21.56 16.55 13.46
CA VAL A 44 -21.44 17.82 12.73
C VAL A 44 -22.66 18.03 11.83
N ASN A 45 -23.15 16.98 11.18
CA ASN A 45 -24.30 16.99 10.27
C ASN A 45 -25.64 16.88 11.01
N PHE A 46 -25.82 17.60 12.12
CA PHE A 46 -27.09 17.70 12.86
C PHE A 46 -28.14 18.47 12.02
N TYR A 47 -28.51 17.94 10.86
CA TYR A 47 -29.66 18.36 10.06
C TYR A 47 -30.88 17.59 10.55
N ASP A 48 -31.46 18.08 11.64
CA ASP A 48 -32.77 17.66 12.17
C ASP A 48 -33.96 18.04 11.23
N GLY A 49 -33.69 18.40 9.97
CA GLY A 49 -34.61 19.21 9.15
C GLY A 49 -34.97 18.68 7.76
N VAL A 50 -34.33 17.63 7.22
CA VAL A 50 -34.63 17.21 5.84
C VAL A 50 -34.71 15.69 5.69
N LYS A 51 -35.69 15.09 6.38
CA LYS A 51 -36.06 13.67 6.24
C LYS A 51 -36.74 13.31 4.89
N ASP A 52 -36.76 14.21 3.92
CA ASP A 52 -37.54 14.09 2.68
C ASP A 52 -36.75 13.81 1.39
N PHE A 53 -35.43 13.65 1.44
CA PHE A 53 -34.63 13.24 0.26
C PHE A 53 -34.16 11.77 0.30
N ARG A 54 -35.02 10.86 0.75
CA ARG A 54 -34.74 9.40 0.84
C ARG A 54 -34.45 8.69 -0.50
N GLY A 55 -34.39 9.42 -1.62
CA GLY A 55 -34.06 8.89 -2.93
C GLY A 55 -32.63 9.17 -3.41
N PHE A 56 -31.88 10.08 -2.75
CA PHE A 56 -30.57 10.58 -3.23
C PHE A 56 -29.40 10.40 -2.25
N PHE A 57 -29.63 9.88 -1.04
CA PHE A 57 -28.61 9.69 -0.01
C PHE A 57 -28.63 8.24 0.50
N VAL A 58 -27.46 7.67 0.82
CA VAL A 58 -27.40 6.34 1.48
C VAL A 58 -28.09 6.46 2.84
N ALA A 59 -29.08 5.62 3.10
CA ALA A 59 -29.82 5.65 4.37
C ALA A 59 -28.87 5.33 5.54
N GLU A 60 -29.02 6.03 6.66
CA GLU A 60 -28.14 5.87 7.83
C GLU A 60 -28.17 4.43 8.36
N GLU A 61 -29.33 3.77 8.28
CA GLU A 61 -29.51 2.38 8.65
C GLU A 61 -28.75 1.41 7.72
N GLU A 62 -28.57 1.76 6.43
CA GLU A 62 -27.76 0.99 5.50
C GLU A 62 -26.27 1.09 5.85
N ILE A 63 -25.80 2.28 6.27
CA ILE A 63 -24.42 2.48 6.73
C ILE A 63 -24.17 1.71 8.04
N ASP A 64 -25.10 1.75 8.98
CA ASP A 64 -24.99 0.97 10.22
C ASP A 64 -24.96 -0.53 9.94
N ALA A 65 -25.80 -1.01 9.02
CA ALA A 65 -25.78 -2.40 8.59
C ALA A 65 -24.47 -2.79 7.88
N LEU A 66 -23.89 -1.90 7.06
CA LEU A 66 -22.60 -2.12 6.40
C LEU A 66 -21.44 -2.16 7.40
N LEU A 67 -21.45 -1.30 8.41
CA LEU A 67 -20.47 -1.31 9.50
C LEU A 67 -20.62 -2.55 10.38
N ALA A 68 -21.86 -2.93 10.73
CA ALA A 68 -22.14 -4.12 11.52
C ALA A 68 -21.82 -5.44 10.77
N ALA A 69 -21.91 -5.45 9.44
CA ALA A 69 -21.56 -6.59 8.60
C ALA A 69 -20.04 -6.77 8.40
N GLY A 70 -19.23 -5.78 8.79
CA GLY A 70 -17.76 -5.83 8.74
C GLY A 70 -17.19 -6.43 10.02
N ILE A 71 -16.98 -7.76 10.01
CA ILE A 71 -16.16 -8.58 10.91
C ILE A 71 -15.82 -7.93 12.28
N PHE A 72 -16.62 -8.30 13.29
CA PHE A 72 -16.51 -8.08 14.75
C PHE A 72 -17.30 -6.91 15.37
N GLU A 73 -18.42 -7.35 15.96
CA GLU A 73 -19.17 -6.85 17.13
C GLU A 73 -20.41 -5.98 16.88
N ASN A 74 -21.55 -6.63 17.10
CA ASN A 74 -22.82 -6.04 17.53
C ASN A 74 -22.56 -4.99 18.61
N ASN A 75 -22.91 -3.73 18.37
CA ASN A 75 -23.21 -2.81 19.44
C ASN A 75 -24.46 -2.00 19.09
N GLY A 76 -25.38 -2.01 20.03
CA GLY A 76 -26.73 -1.46 19.93
C GLY A 76 -26.78 0.04 19.71
N HIS A 77 -27.99 0.48 19.39
CA HIS A 77 -28.47 1.86 19.29
C HIS A 77 -27.59 2.93 19.95
N LEU A 78 -27.12 3.88 19.13
CA LEU A 78 -26.23 4.96 19.50
C LEU A 78 -27.01 6.14 20.09
N ASP A 79 -26.95 6.34 21.41
CA ASP A 79 -27.37 7.58 22.09
C ASP A 79 -26.38 8.72 21.77
N HIS A 80 -26.90 9.87 21.35
CA HIS A 80 -26.14 11.02 20.82
C HIS A 80 -25.15 11.67 21.80
N ASP A 81 -25.40 11.59 23.12
CA ASP A 81 -24.56 12.22 24.15
C ASP A 81 -23.29 11.40 24.48
N ARG A 82 -23.26 10.10 24.13
CA ARG A 82 -22.11 9.20 24.37
C ARG A 82 -21.10 9.13 23.23
N GLY A 83 -21.36 9.79 22.10
CA GLY A 83 -20.57 9.63 20.88
C GLY A 83 -19.09 10.07 20.98
N ALA A 84 -18.71 10.92 21.94
CA ALA A 84 -17.37 11.51 22.03
C ALA A 84 -16.41 10.47 22.60
N SER A 85 -16.83 9.94 23.74
CA SER A 85 -16.20 8.79 24.39
C SER A 85 -16.18 7.57 23.46
N GLN A 86 -17.24 7.36 22.66
CA GLN A 86 -17.25 6.26 21.68
C GLN A 86 -16.28 6.46 20.51
N THR A 87 -16.13 7.70 20.02
CA THR A 87 -15.19 8.04 18.94
C THR A 87 -13.75 7.86 19.41
N GLU A 88 -13.43 8.36 20.60
CA GLU A 88 -12.12 8.19 21.24
C GLU A 88 -11.79 6.70 21.46
N LEU A 89 -12.78 5.90 21.89
CA LEU A 89 -12.62 4.46 22.04
C LEU A 89 -12.27 3.77 20.71
N LEU A 90 -12.98 4.11 19.63
CA LEU A 90 -12.72 3.53 18.30
C LEU A 90 -11.33 3.91 17.77
N LEU A 91 -10.88 5.14 18.01
CA LEU A 91 -9.53 5.57 17.64
C LEU A 91 -8.47 4.85 18.47
N ALA A 92 -8.66 4.72 19.78
CA ALA A 92 -7.76 3.94 20.64
C ALA A 92 -7.69 2.46 20.23
N GLN A 93 -8.81 1.88 19.79
CA GLN A 93 -8.85 0.54 19.19
C GLN A 93 -8.07 0.48 17.87
N ALA A 94 -8.21 1.49 16.99
CA ALA A 94 -7.44 1.57 15.75
C ALA A 94 -5.93 1.64 16.04
N ASP A 95 -5.50 2.43 17.02
CA ASP A 95 -4.10 2.52 17.44
C ASP A 95 -3.56 1.22 18.03
N ALA A 96 -4.40 0.47 18.76
CA ALA A 96 -4.05 -0.85 19.28
C ALA A 96 -3.86 -1.86 18.13
N ILE A 97 -4.78 -1.85 17.14
CA ILE A 97 -4.67 -2.71 15.96
C ILE A 97 -3.43 -2.33 15.14
N ARG A 98 -3.13 -1.03 14.95
CA ARG A 98 -1.94 -0.59 14.22
C ARG A 98 -0.65 -1.13 14.87
N ARG A 99 -0.53 -1.01 16.20
CA ARG A 99 0.59 -1.57 16.97
C ARG A 99 0.68 -3.09 16.84
N GLU A 100 -0.46 -3.79 16.83
CA GLU A 100 -0.52 -5.23 16.59
C GLU A 100 0.02 -5.59 15.20
N ILE A 101 -0.44 -4.87 14.15
CA ILE A 101 0.01 -5.09 12.78
C ILE A 101 1.52 -4.88 12.67
N ASP A 102 2.05 -3.79 13.23
CA ASP A 102 3.47 -3.46 13.15
C ASP A 102 4.34 -4.52 13.84
N ALA A 103 3.91 -5.01 15.01
CA ALA A 103 4.57 -6.10 15.72
C ALA A 103 4.56 -7.40 14.90
N ARG A 104 3.43 -7.73 14.25
CA ARG A 104 3.31 -8.92 13.40
C ARG A 104 4.12 -8.79 12.11
N ILE A 105 4.18 -7.61 11.48
CA ILE A 105 5.06 -7.34 10.34
C ILE A 105 6.52 -7.57 10.74
N ALA A 106 6.94 -7.03 11.89
CA ALA A 106 8.29 -7.22 12.41
C ALA A 106 8.61 -8.71 12.63
N ALA A 107 7.70 -9.47 13.27
CA ALA A 107 7.85 -10.90 13.48
C ALA A 107 7.84 -11.73 12.18
N THR A 108 7.26 -11.20 11.09
CA THR A 108 7.22 -11.87 9.78
C THR A 108 8.52 -11.71 9.01
N ARG A 109 9.36 -10.71 9.33
CA ARG A 109 10.63 -10.45 8.62
C ARG A 109 11.59 -11.63 8.62
N ASP A 110 11.56 -12.43 9.70
CA ASP A 110 12.42 -13.61 9.86
C ASP A 110 11.83 -14.88 9.20
N THR A 111 10.66 -14.76 8.56
CA THR A 111 9.99 -15.86 7.88
C THR A 111 10.10 -15.73 6.36
N ASN A 112 9.85 -16.82 5.62
CA ASN A 112 9.84 -16.80 4.15
C ASN A 112 8.53 -16.23 3.56
N VAL A 113 7.68 -15.60 4.39
CA VAL A 113 6.41 -15.02 3.97
C VAL A 113 6.63 -13.57 3.57
N VAL A 114 6.27 -13.24 2.32
CA VAL A 114 6.38 -11.87 1.80
C VAL A 114 5.02 -11.21 1.85
N LEU A 115 4.93 -10.12 2.62
CA LEU A 115 3.74 -9.30 2.76
C LEU A 115 3.72 -8.21 1.66
N PRO A 116 2.72 -8.20 0.75
CA PRO A 116 2.72 -7.30 -0.41
C PRO A 116 2.78 -5.81 -0.03
N LEU A 117 1.95 -5.34 0.90
CA LEU A 117 1.94 -3.92 1.30
C LEU A 117 3.25 -3.51 1.99
N ALA A 118 3.77 -4.33 2.92
CA ALA A 118 5.07 -4.05 3.55
C ALA A 118 6.22 -4.06 2.51
N ARG A 119 6.13 -4.92 1.50
CA ARG A 119 7.09 -4.97 0.40
C ARG A 119 7.02 -3.72 -0.49
N LEU A 120 5.81 -3.23 -0.82
CA LEU A 120 5.63 -1.98 -1.55
C LEU A 120 6.22 -0.80 -0.77
N SER A 121 5.93 -0.72 0.54
CA SER A 121 6.50 0.31 1.41
C SER A 121 8.03 0.31 1.34
N GLN A 122 8.67 -0.86 1.47
CA GLN A 122 10.12 -0.98 1.38
C GLN A 122 10.69 -0.65 -0.01
N ASP A 123 10.10 -1.20 -1.08
CA ASP A 123 10.63 -1.07 -2.45
C ASP A 123 10.52 0.38 -2.98
N PHE A 124 9.49 1.12 -2.54
CA PHE A 124 9.21 2.50 -2.96
C PHE A 124 9.58 3.56 -1.89
N GLY A 125 10.03 3.14 -0.71
CA GLY A 125 10.42 4.04 0.38
C GLY A 125 9.23 4.83 0.94
N LEU A 126 8.06 4.19 1.07
CA LEU A 126 6.85 4.83 1.58
C LEU A 126 6.94 5.03 3.09
N SER A 127 6.54 6.21 3.55
CA SER A 127 6.26 6.47 4.96
C SER A 127 5.06 5.66 5.46
N ASP A 128 4.87 5.63 6.78
CA ASP A 128 3.72 4.97 7.40
C ASP A 128 2.41 5.58 6.93
N PHE A 129 2.35 6.91 6.84
CA PHE A 129 1.21 7.64 6.27
C PHE A 129 0.93 7.23 4.82
N GLU A 130 1.95 7.21 3.96
CA GLU A 130 1.76 6.85 2.55
C GLU A 130 1.30 5.40 2.38
N THR A 131 1.80 4.50 3.22
CA THR A 131 1.38 3.10 3.24
C THR A 131 -0.09 2.98 3.66
N GLN A 132 -0.51 3.73 4.68
CA GLN A 132 -1.90 3.81 5.14
C GLN A 132 -2.82 4.43 4.08
N ALA A 133 -2.39 5.51 3.42
CA ALA A 133 -3.12 6.13 2.31
C ALA A 133 -3.32 5.15 1.15
N LEU A 134 -2.28 4.38 0.79
CA LEU A 134 -2.39 3.32 -0.21
C LEU A 134 -3.39 2.23 0.20
N THR A 135 -3.40 1.82 1.48
CA THR A 135 -4.39 0.87 2.02
C THR A 135 -5.81 1.38 1.88
N ILE A 136 -6.07 2.65 2.22
CA ILE A 136 -7.39 3.29 2.05
C ILE A 136 -7.82 3.28 0.57
N CYS A 137 -6.93 3.64 -0.34
CA CYS A 137 -7.23 3.60 -1.79
C CYS A 137 -7.44 2.18 -2.32
N LEU A 138 -6.80 1.17 -1.72
CA LEU A 138 -6.89 -0.23 -2.13
C LEU A 138 -8.19 -0.89 -1.66
N ALA A 139 -8.74 -0.48 -0.51
CA ALA A 139 -9.93 -1.08 0.11
C ALA A 139 -11.13 -1.31 -0.85
N PRO A 140 -11.58 -0.34 -1.67
CA PRO A 140 -12.70 -0.54 -2.60
C PRO A 140 -12.39 -1.54 -3.73
N GLN A 141 -11.11 -1.79 -4.02
CA GLN A 141 -10.70 -2.81 -4.99
C GLN A 141 -10.76 -4.24 -4.42
N ILE A 142 -10.78 -4.37 -3.09
CA ILE A 142 -10.88 -5.65 -2.38
C ILE A 142 -12.33 -5.96 -2.03
N GLU A 143 -13.04 -4.98 -1.48
CA GLU A 143 -14.43 -5.13 -1.05
C GLU A 143 -15.27 -3.90 -1.47
N ALA A 144 -16.29 -4.14 -2.30
CA ALA A 144 -17.13 -3.08 -2.86
C ALA A 144 -17.91 -2.27 -1.81
N ARG A 145 -18.03 -2.77 -0.58
CA ARG A 145 -18.71 -2.04 0.52
C ARG A 145 -18.02 -0.72 0.85
N TYR A 146 -16.69 -0.65 0.68
CA TYR A 146 -15.94 0.59 0.89
C TYR A 146 -16.32 1.69 -0.11
N GLU A 147 -16.78 1.34 -1.32
CA GLU A 147 -17.28 2.36 -2.27
C GLU A 147 -18.47 3.13 -1.68
N LYS A 148 -19.40 2.43 -1.02
CA LYS A 148 -20.56 3.05 -0.38
C LYS A 148 -20.18 3.86 0.86
N LEU A 149 -19.28 3.34 1.69
CA LEU A 149 -18.78 4.03 2.88
C LEU A 149 -18.06 5.33 2.50
N TYR A 150 -17.24 5.31 1.46
CA TYR A 150 -16.54 6.50 0.96
C TYR A 150 -17.47 7.50 0.28
N ALA A 151 -18.49 7.03 -0.43
CA ALA A 151 -19.51 7.90 -0.99
C ALA A 151 -20.30 8.63 0.10
N TYR A 152 -20.65 7.95 1.19
CA TYR A 152 -21.32 8.54 2.35
C TYR A 152 -20.43 9.56 3.07
N LEU A 153 -19.17 9.21 3.38
CA LEU A 153 -18.24 10.12 4.05
C LEU A 153 -17.88 11.36 3.23
N GLN A 154 -18.04 11.30 1.91
CA GLN A 154 -17.78 12.41 0.99
C GLN A 154 -19.06 13.10 0.48
N ASP A 155 -20.21 12.75 1.06
CA ASP A 155 -21.55 13.27 0.73
C ASP A 155 -21.89 13.28 -0.77
N ASN A 156 -21.50 12.21 -1.49
CA ASN A 156 -21.73 12.13 -2.93
C ASN A 156 -21.71 10.68 -3.44
N LEU A 157 -22.87 10.21 -3.89
CA LEU A 157 -23.06 8.85 -4.40
C LEU A 157 -22.26 8.51 -5.66
N ALA A 158 -21.81 9.51 -6.42
CA ALA A 158 -20.96 9.27 -7.59
C ALA A 158 -19.49 9.01 -7.21
N ARG A 159 -19.09 9.25 -5.96
CA ARG A 159 -17.69 9.18 -5.51
C ARG A 159 -17.37 7.82 -4.89
N LYS A 160 -16.91 6.89 -5.74
CA LYS A 160 -16.56 5.51 -5.34
C LYS A 160 -15.14 5.35 -4.81
N TYR A 161 -14.29 6.35 -5.00
CA TYR A 161 -12.88 6.35 -4.63
C TYR A 161 -12.62 7.41 -3.56
N PRO A 162 -11.63 7.21 -2.68
CA PRO A 162 -11.29 8.21 -1.68
C PRO A 162 -10.63 9.43 -2.33
N GLY A 163 -11.07 10.62 -1.97
CA GLY A 163 -10.34 11.86 -2.24
C GLY A 163 -9.22 12.12 -1.24
N VAL A 164 -8.34 13.07 -1.55
CA VAL A 164 -7.24 13.50 -0.65
C VAL A 164 -7.80 13.95 0.70
N GLU A 165 -8.89 14.72 0.68
CA GLU A 165 -9.54 15.22 1.90
C GLU A 165 -10.05 14.08 2.80
N LEU A 166 -10.62 13.02 2.22
CA LEU A 166 -11.09 11.87 3.00
C LEU A 166 -9.93 11.16 3.71
N ILE A 167 -8.82 10.95 3.00
CA ILE A 167 -7.63 10.30 3.58
C ILE A 167 -7.07 11.13 4.72
N LEU A 168 -6.93 12.44 4.52
CA LEU A 168 -6.46 13.34 5.56
C LEU A 168 -7.43 13.40 6.75
N ASN A 169 -8.74 13.38 6.51
CA ASN A 169 -9.72 13.35 7.60
C ASN A 169 -9.65 12.05 8.41
N LEU A 170 -9.34 10.92 7.76
CA LEU A 170 -9.19 9.62 8.42
C LEU A 170 -7.90 9.52 9.24
N LEU A 171 -6.80 10.11 8.77
CA LEU A 171 -5.46 9.86 9.30
C LEU A 171 -4.85 11.00 10.12
N ALA A 172 -5.21 12.26 9.84
CA ALA A 172 -4.71 13.39 10.62
C ALA A 172 -5.51 13.56 11.91
N GLY A 173 -4.82 13.74 13.04
CA GLY A 173 -5.40 14.03 14.34
C GLY A 173 -5.83 15.49 14.49
N ASP A 174 -5.11 16.42 13.86
CA ASP A 174 -5.38 17.86 13.92
C ASP A 174 -5.07 18.61 12.60
N ALA A 175 -5.30 19.93 12.61
CA ALA A 175 -5.11 20.78 11.44
C ALA A 175 -3.64 21.01 11.06
N GLU A 176 -2.71 20.97 12.03
CA GLU A 176 -1.28 21.15 11.77
C GLU A 176 -0.71 19.89 11.11
N GLU A 177 -1.05 18.73 11.63
CA GLU A 177 -0.72 17.43 11.04
C GLU A 177 -1.33 17.28 9.64
N ARG A 178 -2.56 17.77 9.43
CA ARG A 178 -3.16 17.79 8.09
C ARG A 178 -2.29 18.56 7.08
N LEU A 179 -1.76 19.73 7.47
CA LEU A 179 -0.91 20.53 6.59
C LEU A 179 0.44 19.87 6.33
N SER A 180 1.01 19.16 7.31
CA SER A 180 2.27 18.45 7.16
C SER A 180 2.17 17.21 6.27
N LEU A 181 0.99 16.59 6.19
CA LEU A 181 0.71 15.39 5.38
C LEU A 181 0.29 15.69 3.93
N LEU A 182 -0.21 16.89 3.63
CA LEU A 182 -0.60 17.29 2.27
C LEU A 182 0.48 17.04 1.19
N PRO A 183 1.79 17.30 1.43
CA PRO A 183 2.84 17.05 0.45
C PRO A 183 2.96 15.59 -0.01
N ALA A 184 2.44 14.62 0.75
CA ALA A 184 2.41 13.21 0.34
C ALA A 184 1.54 12.95 -0.91
N PHE A 185 0.71 13.92 -1.32
CA PHE A 185 -0.10 13.87 -2.54
C PHE A 185 0.39 14.82 -3.64
N ASP A 186 1.59 15.38 -3.51
CA ASP A 186 2.23 16.10 -4.62
C ASP A 186 2.76 15.11 -5.67
N SER A 187 2.82 15.56 -6.92
CA SER A 187 3.34 14.82 -8.07
C SER A 187 4.75 14.23 -7.85
N ALA A 188 5.55 14.83 -6.98
CA ALA A 188 6.88 14.36 -6.62
C ALA A 188 6.90 13.26 -5.53
N SER A 189 5.78 13.04 -4.82
CA SER A 189 5.70 12.06 -3.74
C SER A 189 5.84 10.63 -4.28
N PRO A 190 6.42 9.69 -3.52
CA PRO A 190 6.49 8.28 -3.89
C PRO A 190 5.16 7.69 -4.41
N LEU A 191 4.03 8.07 -3.80
CA LEU A 191 2.70 7.57 -4.18
C LEU A 191 2.35 7.91 -5.64
N LEU A 192 2.56 9.16 -6.06
CA LEU A 192 2.20 9.61 -7.41
C LEU A 192 3.34 9.46 -8.40
N ARG A 193 4.58 9.74 -8.00
CA ARG A 193 5.78 9.64 -8.84
C ARG A 193 5.98 8.25 -9.41
N TYR A 194 5.69 7.21 -8.61
CA TYR A 194 5.81 5.82 -9.04
C TYR A 194 4.50 5.23 -9.58
N GLY A 195 3.43 6.02 -9.69
CA GLY A 195 2.12 5.57 -10.17
C GLY A 195 1.48 4.52 -9.27
N LEU A 196 1.71 4.59 -7.95
CA LEU A 196 1.00 3.73 -7.01
C LEU A 196 -0.45 4.17 -6.89
N LEU A 197 -0.63 5.49 -6.82
CA LEU A 197 -1.90 6.18 -6.91
C LEU A 197 -1.90 7.07 -8.15
N GLU A 198 -3.08 7.21 -8.74
CA GLU A 198 -3.35 8.09 -9.87
C GLU A 198 -4.59 8.92 -9.55
N PHE A 199 -4.59 10.19 -9.95
CA PHE A 199 -5.81 10.99 -9.90
C PHE A 199 -6.77 10.55 -11.01
N THR A 200 -8.02 10.29 -10.66
CA THR A 200 -9.06 10.02 -11.66
C THR A 200 -9.36 11.29 -12.45
N GLU A 201 -9.73 11.15 -13.73
CA GLU A 201 -9.84 12.26 -14.69
C GLU A 201 -10.51 13.53 -14.14
N GLN A 202 -9.86 14.64 -14.47
CA GLN A 202 -10.15 16.02 -14.10
C GLN A 202 -11.59 16.41 -14.47
N SER A 203 -12.45 16.63 -13.47
CA SER A 203 -13.50 17.62 -13.63
C SER A 203 -12.81 18.98 -13.74
N THR A 204 -12.68 19.50 -14.96
CA THR A 204 -12.09 20.81 -15.25
C THR A 204 -12.67 21.89 -14.32
N GLY A 205 -11.82 22.52 -13.50
CA GLY A 205 -12.21 23.61 -12.58
C GLY A 205 -12.39 23.22 -11.12
N ALA A 206 -12.20 21.95 -10.76
CA ALA A 206 -12.26 21.47 -9.39
C ALA A 206 -10.97 21.80 -8.60
N SER A 207 -11.07 22.13 -7.31
CA SER A 207 -9.90 22.32 -6.46
C SER A 207 -9.15 21.00 -6.26
N ALA A 208 -7.85 21.03 -5.92
CA ALA A 208 -7.04 19.82 -5.72
C ALA A 208 -7.63 18.83 -4.70
N ALA A 209 -8.48 19.31 -3.77
CA ALA A 209 -9.21 18.51 -2.78
C ALA A 209 -10.34 17.66 -3.37
N GLN A 210 -10.81 17.96 -4.58
CA GLN A 210 -11.90 17.26 -5.27
C GLN A 210 -11.42 16.15 -6.20
N HIS A 211 -10.10 15.92 -6.30
CA HIS A 211 -9.56 14.82 -7.09
C HIS A 211 -9.60 13.50 -6.30
N PHE A 212 -10.09 12.44 -6.93
CA PHE A 212 -10.12 11.10 -6.36
C PHE A 212 -8.84 10.34 -6.70
N LEU A 213 -8.43 9.48 -5.77
CA LEU A 213 -7.26 8.65 -5.93
C LEU A 213 -7.67 7.22 -6.23
N ARG A 214 -7.11 6.69 -7.31
CA ARG A 214 -7.24 5.30 -7.70
C ARG A 214 -5.89 4.61 -7.63
N VAL A 215 -5.88 3.37 -7.14
CA VAL A 215 -4.69 2.51 -7.18
C VAL A 215 -4.47 1.98 -8.59
N ASP A 216 -3.23 2.00 -9.09
CA ASP A 216 -2.92 1.40 -10.40
C ASP A 216 -3.29 -0.11 -10.39
N PRO A 217 -3.94 -0.63 -11.44
CA PRO A 217 -4.37 -2.03 -11.49
C PRO A 217 -3.28 -3.06 -11.24
N ARG A 218 -2.02 -2.76 -11.58
CA ARG A 218 -0.87 -3.64 -11.32
C ARG A 218 -0.56 -3.74 -9.83
N ILE A 219 -0.73 -2.64 -9.09
CA ILE A 219 -0.53 -2.58 -7.64
C ILE A 219 -1.66 -3.34 -6.93
N VAL A 220 -2.90 -3.21 -7.41
CA VAL A 220 -4.03 -4.04 -6.92
C VAL A 220 -3.72 -5.53 -7.10
N GLN A 221 -3.30 -5.95 -8.29
CA GLN A 221 -2.92 -7.35 -8.56
C GLN A 221 -1.77 -7.81 -7.65
N PHE A 222 -0.77 -6.96 -7.43
CA PHE A 222 0.34 -7.27 -6.53
C PHE A 222 -0.12 -7.48 -5.09
N ALA A 223 -0.97 -6.58 -4.58
CA ALA A 223 -1.50 -6.64 -3.23
C ALA A 223 -2.34 -7.92 -2.99
N LEU A 224 -3.09 -8.36 -4.01
CA LEU A 224 -3.83 -9.62 -4.01
C LEU A 224 -2.94 -10.87 -4.20
N GLY A 225 -1.61 -10.70 -4.28
CA GLY A 225 -0.64 -11.81 -4.37
C GLY A 225 -0.26 -12.21 -5.79
N ASN A 226 -0.80 -11.58 -6.83
CA ASN A 226 -0.42 -11.84 -8.22
C ASN A 226 0.90 -11.15 -8.59
N ARG A 227 1.94 -11.96 -8.77
CA ARG A 227 3.30 -11.53 -9.10
C ARG A 227 3.64 -11.58 -10.59
N SER A 228 2.66 -11.79 -11.45
CA SER A 228 2.90 -11.82 -12.89
C SER A 228 3.39 -10.47 -13.42
N SER A 229 4.09 -10.48 -14.56
CA SER A 229 4.54 -9.24 -15.20
C SER A 229 3.35 -8.44 -15.73
N ASP A 230 3.45 -7.11 -15.60
CA ASP A 230 2.46 -6.19 -16.13
C ASP A 230 2.25 -6.43 -17.63
N ARG A 231 0.98 -6.50 -18.05
CA ARG A 231 0.59 -6.65 -19.45
C ARG A 231 1.21 -5.57 -20.34
N ARG A 232 1.33 -4.33 -19.84
CA ARG A 232 1.96 -3.19 -20.54
C ARG A 232 3.42 -3.47 -20.87
N LEU A 233 4.12 -4.23 -20.01
CA LEU A 233 5.54 -4.55 -20.17
C LEU A 233 5.80 -5.88 -20.88
N ARG A 234 4.82 -6.76 -21.05
CA ARG A 234 5.03 -8.12 -21.59
C ARG A 234 5.70 -8.17 -22.97
N SER A 235 5.42 -7.21 -23.84
CA SER A 235 6.03 -7.13 -25.19
C SER A 235 7.48 -6.61 -25.16
N TYR A 236 7.86 -5.91 -24.08
CA TYR A 236 9.16 -5.25 -23.92
C TYR A 236 10.10 -5.99 -22.97
N LEU A 237 9.56 -6.80 -22.07
CA LEU A 237 10.25 -7.58 -21.06
C LEU A 237 10.53 -9.00 -21.57
N ARG A 238 11.79 -9.41 -21.54
CA ARG A 238 12.20 -10.79 -21.85
C ARG A 238 13.02 -11.37 -20.72
N PHE A 239 12.53 -12.46 -20.14
CA PHE A 239 13.33 -13.28 -19.24
C PHE A 239 14.33 -14.10 -20.04
N MET A 240 15.60 -13.95 -19.72
CA MET A 240 16.69 -14.65 -20.39
C MET A 240 16.97 -15.96 -19.67
N ARG A 241 17.20 -17.03 -20.44
CA ARG A 241 17.64 -18.30 -19.86
C ARG A 241 19.04 -18.14 -19.23
N PRO A 242 19.29 -18.81 -18.08
CA PRO A 242 20.61 -18.88 -17.47
C PRO A 242 21.69 -19.28 -18.48
N LEU A 243 22.91 -18.79 -18.27
CA LEU A 243 24.06 -19.07 -19.12
C LEU A 243 25.28 -19.29 -18.24
N SER A 244 26.07 -20.34 -18.50
CA SER A 244 27.31 -20.56 -17.76
C SER A 244 28.43 -19.66 -18.29
N TRP A 245 29.34 -19.23 -17.39
CA TRP A 245 30.60 -18.55 -17.76
C TRP A 245 31.44 -19.33 -18.77
N LYS A 246 31.32 -20.67 -18.81
CA LYS A 246 32.01 -21.51 -19.80
C LYS A 246 31.67 -21.16 -21.26
N ALA A 247 30.48 -20.61 -21.49
CA ALA A 247 30.01 -20.20 -22.81
C ALA A 247 30.33 -18.72 -23.12
N VAL A 248 31.01 -18.01 -22.22
CA VAL A 248 31.31 -16.58 -22.36
C VAL A 248 32.80 -16.39 -22.68
N VAL A 249 33.08 -15.78 -23.82
CA VAL A 249 34.45 -15.44 -24.22
C VAL A 249 34.79 -14.06 -23.66
N ILE A 250 35.56 -14.02 -22.58
CA ILE A 250 36.04 -12.80 -21.92
C ILE A 250 37.44 -13.05 -21.34
N ARG A 251 38.21 -11.98 -21.13
CA ARG A 251 39.50 -12.06 -20.42
C ARG A 251 39.25 -12.51 -18.98
N LYS A 252 40.06 -13.44 -18.47
CA LYS A 252 39.88 -14.03 -17.13
C LYS A 252 39.97 -12.98 -16.03
N GLU A 253 40.83 -11.99 -16.20
CA GLU A 253 41.02 -10.89 -15.26
C GLU A 253 39.73 -10.06 -15.12
N LEU A 254 39.09 -9.75 -16.26
CA LEU A 254 37.83 -9.00 -16.29
C LEU A 254 36.66 -9.81 -15.72
N GLN A 255 36.63 -11.13 -15.96
CA GLN A 255 35.64 -12.01 -15.34
C GLN A 255 35.77 -11.97 -13.81
N GLN A 256 36.98 -12.13 -13.28
CA GLN A 256 37.23 -12.11 -11.83
C GLN A 256 36.86 -10.75 -11.23
N GLN A 257 37.23 -9.64 -11.89
CA GLN A 257 36.87 -8.29 -11.44
C GLN A 257 35.35 -8.08 -11.38
N LEU A 258 34.61 -8.52 -12.39
CA LEU A 258 33.15 -8.40 -12.43
C LEU A 258 32.48 -9.25 -11.35
N GLN A 259 32.97 -10.47 -11.13
CA GLN A 259 32.47 -11.36 -10.08
C GLN A 259 32.70 -10.74 -8.69
N THR A 260 33.91 -10.29 -8.40
CA THR A 260 34.23 -9.65 -7.11
C THR A 260 33.39 -8.39 -6.90
N LEU A 261 33.33 -7.50 -7.90
CA LEU A 261 32.56 -6.26 -7.81
C LEU A 261 31.08 -6.54 -7.52
N PHE A 262 30.48 -7.50 -8.23
CA PHE A 262 29.08 -7.83 -8.05
C PHE A 262 28.79 -8.54 -6.72
N GLN A 263 29.71 -9.38 -6.23
CA GLN A 263 29.60 -9.98 -4.89
C GLN A 263 29.66 -8.92 -3.79
N THR A 264 30.57 -7.95 -3.90
CA THR A 264 30.64 -6.83 -2.94
C THR A 264 29.35 -6.01 -2.95
N MET A 265 28.85 -5.68 -4.15
CA MET A 265 27.59 -4.95 -4.31
C MET A 265 26.37 -5.66 -3.71
N LEU A 266 26.33 -7.00 -3.75
CA LEU A 266 25.25 -7.80 -3.16
C LEU A 266 25.38 -7.92 -1.63
N ARG A 267 26.60 -7.80 -1.09
CA ARG A 267 26.87 -7.93 0.35
C ARG A 267 26.72 -6.61 1.11
N GLU A 268 26.77 -5.48 0.43
CA GLU A 268 26.54 -4.16 1.03
C GLU A 268 25.06 -3.77 0.96
N PRO A 269 24.27 -3.97 2.03
CA PRO A 269 22.86 -3.57 2.06
C PRO A 269 22.65 -2.05 1.98
N ALA A 270 23.72 -1.25 2.11
CA ALA A 270 23.66 0.21 2.07
C ALA A 270 23.46 0.76 0.64
N MET A 271 23.81 0.02 -0.41
CA MET A 271 23.46 0.42 -1.78
C MET A 271 22.02 0.01 -2.08
N LEU A 272 21.10 0.96 -1.89
CA LEU A 272 19.66 0.75 -2.12
C LEU A 272 19.34 0.14 -3.50
N ARG A 273 20.20 0.32 -4.53
CA ARG A 273 20.09 -0.34 -5.85
C ARG A 273 21.47 -0.47 -6.55
N PRO A 274 22.19 -1.60 -6.45
CA PRO A 274 23.48 -1.76 -7.12
C PRO A 274 23.31 -1.68 -8.64
N SER A 275 24.00 -0.72 -9.27
CA SER A 275 23.89 -0.44 -10.70
C SER A 275 25.21 -0.71 -11.43
N LEU A 276 25.19 -1.61 -12.41
CA LEU A 276 26.35 -1.93 -13.24
C LEU A 276 26.13 -1.42 -14.68
N PHE A 277 26.97 -0.49 -15.12
CA PHE A 277 26.91 0.06 -16.47
C PHE A 277 27.90 -0.64 -17.40
N LEU A 278 27.38 -1.48 -18.30
CA LEU A 278 28.19 -2.16 -19.33
C LEU A 278 28.23 -1.34 -20.62
N HIS A 279 29.38 -0.77 -20.95
CA HIS A 279 29.60 -0.02 -22.19
C HIS A 279 30.50 -0.80 -23.17
N GLY A 280 30.36 -0.52 -24.47
CA GLY A 280 31.17 -1.14 -25.53
C GLY A 280 30.43 -1.21 -26.86
N ARG A 281 31.17 -1.51 -27.94
CA ARG A 281 30.63 -1.60 -29.31
C ARG A 281 29.46 -2.60 -29.42
N ALA A 282 28.65 -2.48 -30.47
CA ALA A 282 27.64 -3.48 -30.77
C ALA A 282 28.32 -4.85 -31.02
N GLY A 283 27.71 -5.94 -30.55
CA GLY A 283 28.23 -7.29 -30.74
C GLY A 283 29.24 -7.80 -29.70
N VAL A 284 29.79 -6.97 -28.82
CA VAL A 284 30.80 -7.39 -27.82
C VAL A 284 30.28 -8.29 -26.68
N GLY A 285 29.08 -8.85 -26.80
CA GLY A 285 28.57 -9.83 -25.82
C GLY A 285 28.10 -9.25 -24.48
N LYS A 286 27.81 -7.95 -24.36
CA LYS A 286 27.33 -7.31 -23.10
C LYS A 286 26.17 -8.08 -22.43
N LYS A 287 25.18 -8.50 -23.23
CA LYS A 287 24.04 -9.30 -22.75
C LYS A 287 24.48 -10.69 -22.28
N THR A 288 25.47 -11.27 -22.92
CA THR A 288 26.03 -12.59 -22.60
C THR A 288 26.74 -12.56 -21.24
N VAL A 289 27.53 -11.52 -20.98
CA VAL A 289 28.19 -11.30 -19.69
C VAL A 289 27.17 -11.11 -18.57
N ALA A 290 26.16 -10.24 -18.76
CA ALA A 290 25.10 -10.03 -17.78
C ALA A 290 24.34 -11.34 -17.46
N ARG A 291 24.07 -12.18 -18.46
CA ARG A 291 23.42 -13.50 -18.26
C ARG A 291 24.26 -14.43 -17.39
N ALA A 292 25.57 -14.51 -17.63
CA ALA A 292 26.43 -15.39 -16.87
C ALA A 292 26.60 -14.95 -15.43
N LEU A 293 26.74 -13.64 -15.23
CA LEU A 293 26.82 -13.02 -13.91
C LEU A 293 25.55 -13.24 -13.09
N CYS A 294 24.36 -13.04 -13.68
CA CYS A 294 23.10 -13.34 -12.99
C CYS A 294 22.91 -14.84 -12.72
N SER A 295 23.30 -15.70 -13.67
CA SER A 295 23.18 -17.16 -13.54
C SER A 295 24.03 -17.73 -12.41
N GLU A 296 25.24 -17.20 -12.20
CA GLU A 296 26.13 -17.62 -11.12
C GLU A 296 25.54 -17.30 -9.74
N MET A 297 24.81 -16.19 -9.63
CA MET A 297 24.18 -15.75 -8.39
C MET A 297 22.79 -16.35 -8.16
N GLY A 298 22.29 -17.19 -9.07
CA GLY A 298 20.92 -17.71 -9.00
C GLY A 298 19.84 -16.64 -9.23
N ILE A 299 20.19 -15.50 -9.83
CA ILE A 299 19.26 -14.39 -10.08
C ILE A 299 18.68 -14.52 -11.50
N ALA A 300 17.37 -14.36 -11.63
CA ALA A 300 16.71 -14.33 -12.94
C ALA A 300 17.05 -13.02 -13.68
N LEU A 301 17.59 -13.11 -14.90
CA LEU A 301 17.84 -11.93 -15.72
C LEU A 301 16.60 -11.59 -16.56
N ALA A 302 16.06 -10.40 -16.34
CA ALA A 302 15.07 -9.80 -17.22
C ALA A 302 15.69 -8.67 -18.05
N VAL A 303 15.37 -8.61 -19.34
CA VAL A 303 15.86 -7.60 -20.28
C VAL A 303 14.68 -6.78 -20.76
N VAL A 304 14.78 -5.46 -20.58
CA VAL A 304 13.80 -4.48 -21.08
C VAL A 304 14.43 -3.69 -22.23
N ASP A 305 13.72 -3.62 -23.36
CA ASP A 305 14.12 -2.78 -24.49
C ASP A 305 13.58 -1.35 -24.34
N VAL A 306 14.38 -0.49 -23.70
CA VAL A 306 14.02 0.91 -23.44
C VAL A 306 13.74 1.69 -24.73
N ARG A 307 14.39 1.34 -25.86
CA ARG A 307 14.16 2.04 -27.13
C ARG A 307 12.77 1.79 -27.69
N LYS A 308 12.23 0.59 -27.46
CA LYS A 308 10.85 0.25 -27.84
C LYS A 308 9.85 0.85 -26.87
N LEU A 309 10.20 0.85 -25.57
CA LEU A 309 9.36 1.42 -24.53
C LEU A 309 9.15 2.93 -24.72
N LEU A 310 10.20 3.69 -25.03
CA LEU A 310 10.08 5.14 -25.28
C LEU A 310 9.37 5.52 -26.60
N ARG A 311 9.05 4.55 -27.47
CA ARG A 311 8.33 4.81 -28.74
C ARG A 311 6.81 4.74 -28.61
N GLN A 312 6.30 4.26 -27.49
CA GLN A 312 4.88 4.29 -27.14
C GLN A 312 4.77 4.98 -25.77
N PRO A 313 4.36 6.27 -25.72
CA PRO A 313 4.13 6.95 -24.45
C PRO A 313 3.02 6.27 -23.65
#